data_AF-A0A954BK53-F1
#
_entry.id   AF-A0A954BK53-F1
#
_cell.length_a   1.000
_cell.length_b   1.000
_cell.length_c   1.000
_cell.angle_alpha   90.00
_cell.angle_beta   90.00
_cell.angle_gamma   90.00
#
_symmetry.space_group_name_H-M   'P 1'
#
loop_
_entity.id
_entity.type
_entity.pdbx_description
1 polymer ?
#
loop_
_entity_poly.entity_id
_entity_poly.type
_entity_poly.pdbx_seq_one_letter_code
_entity_poly.pdbx_strand_id
1 'polypeptide(L)'
;MNRLILAAIALAAAPLLAGCVSANSAEGRQAEAYSKCSYAPGPEEREKCMKTELALIEARERAEADREQADLEADERRQAELEAHGVPRDKIR
;
A
#
# COMPACT_ATOMS: atom_id res chain seq x y z
N MET A 1 18.59 30.18 -21.28
CA MET A 1 19.46 29.23 -20.52
C MET A 1 18.94 28.86 -19.13
N ASN A 2 18.05 29.63 -18.47
CA ASN A 2 17.55 29.30 -17.13
C ASN A 2 16.50 28.16 -17.03
N ARG A 3 15.83 27.79 -18.13
CA ARG A 3 14.74 26.78 -18.07
C ARG A 3 15.24 25.33 -18.03
N LEU A 4 16.41 25.05 -18.62
CA LEU A 4 16.99 23.71 -18.67
C LEU A 4 17.56 23.27 -17.31
N ILE A 5 18.07 24.21 -16.52
CA ILE A 5 18.64 23.93 -15.19
C ILE A 5 17.53 23.59 -14.18
N LEU A 6 16.38 24.28 -14.24
CA LEU A 6 15.22 24.00 -13.40
C LEU A 6 14.61 22.61 -13.67
N ALA A 7 14.59 22.18 -14.93
CA ALA A 7 14.09 20.85 -15.31
C ALA A 7 15.01 19.72 -14.81
N ALA A 8 16.33 19.94 -14.82
CA ALA A 8 17.31 18.95 -14.35
C ALA A 8 17.26 18.72 -12.83
N ILE A 9 16.98 19.78 -12.05
CA ILE A 9 16.84 19.67 -10.59
C ILE A 9 15.56 18.92 -10.20
N ALA A 10 14.45 19.14 -10.93
CA ALA A 10 13.20 18.42 -10.69
C ALA A 10 13.32 16.90 -10.96
N LEU A 11 14.11 16.51 -11.97
CA LEU A 11 14.32 15.10 -12.30
C LEU A 11 15.21 14.36 -11.27
N ALA A 12 16.14 15.06 -10.64
CA ALA A 12 17.04 14.48 -9.63
C ALA A 12 16.37 14.27 -8.26
N ALA A 13 15.26 14.97 -7.96
CA ALA A 13 14.55 14.87 -6.68
C ALA A 13 13.45 13.79 -6.67
N ALA A 14 12.99 13.33 -7.83
CA ALA A 14 11.90 12.36 -7.94
C ALA A 14 12.19 11.00 -7.24
N PRO A 15 13.42 10.42 -7.30
CA PRO A 15 13.67 9.13 -6.66
C PRO A 15 13.66 9.20 -5.12
N LEU A 16 13.99 10.36 -4.56
CA LEU A 16 14.04 10.58 -3.11
C LEU A 16 12.64 10.63 -2.47
N LEU A 17 11.60 10.97 -3.25
CA LEU A 17 10.21 10.97 -2.78
C LEU A 17 9.56 9.59 -2.87
N ALA A 18 10.04 8.71 -3.76
CA ALA A 18 9.53 7.33 -3.86
C ALA A 18 9.99 6.44 -2.69
N GLY A 19 11.09 6.81 -2.00
CA GLY A 19 11.61 6.07 -0.84
C GLY A 19 10.84 6.29 0.46
N CYS A 20 10.03 7.35 0.57
CA CYS A 20 9.41 7.75 1.84
C CYS A 20 8.17 6.94 2.25
N VAL A 21 7.56 6.16 1.34
CA VAL A 21 6.35 5.37 1.67
C VAL A 21 6.66 4.01 2.30
N SER A 22 7.84 3.43 2.04
CA SER A 22 8.11 2.04 2.47
C SER A 22 8.57 1.92 3.93
N ALA A 23 9.26 2.93 4.47
CA ALA A 23 9.80 2.90 5.83
C ALA A 23 8.73 3.07 6.92
N ASN A 24 7.56 3.64 6.59
CA ASN A 24 6.53 3.99 7.57
C ASN A 24 5.56 2.85 7.91
N SER A 25 5.58 1.74 7.14
CA SER A 25 4.62 0.64 7.35
C SER A 25 4.95 -0.18 8.60
N ALA A 26 6.22 -0.55 8.82
CA ALA A 26 6.63 -1.35 9.98
C ALA A 26 6.51 -0.57 11.30
N GLU A 27 6.94 0.69 11.31
CA GLU A 27 6.76 1.58 12.46
C GLU A 27 5.28 1.89 12.71
N GLY A 28 4.49 2.09 11.65
CA GLY A 28 3.04 2.26 11.72
C GLY A 28 2.33 1.05 12.33
N ARG A 29 2.68 -0.17 11.90
CA ARG A 29 2.13 -1.42 12.46
C ARG A 29 2.46 -1.57 13.95
N GLN A 30 3.70 -1.26 14.34
CA GLN A 30 4.07 -1.27 15.76
C GLN A 30 3.31 -0.24 16.58
N ALA A 31 3.12 0.98 16.05
CA ALA A 31 2.35 2.01 16.73
C ALA A 31 0.87 1.64 16.86
N GLU A 32 0.25 1.06 15.83
CA GLU A 32 -1.13 0.54 15.87
C GLU A 32 -1.26 -0.58 16.92
N ALA A 33 -0.36 -1.57 16.88
CA ALA A 33 -0.37 -2.68 17.84
C ALA A 33 -0.14 -2.20 19.28
N TYR A 34 0.79 -1.27 19.49
CA TYR A 34 1.05 -0.68 20.80
C TYR A 34 -0.16 0.09 21.33
N SER A 35 -0.82 0.89 20.48
CA SER A 35 -2.02 1.64 20.84
C SER A 35 -3.12 0.71 21.38
N LYS A 36 -3.39 -0.38 20.67
CA LYS A 36 -4.37 -1.39 21.08
C LYS A 36 -4.01 -2.12 22.38
N CYS A 37 -2.73 -2.33 22.62
CA CYS A 37 -2.20 -3.05 23.78
C CYS A 37 -1.77 -2.14 24.94
N SER A 38 -2.02 -0.83 24.83
CA SER A 38 -1.54 0.17 25.80
C SER A 38 -2.07 -0.03 27.22
N TYR A 39 -3.26 -0.63 27.35
CA TYR A 39 -3.91 -0.93 28.63
C TYR A 39 -3.62 -2.33 29.18
N ALA A 40 -2.69 -3.09 28.58
CA ALA A 40 -2.32 -4.40 29.10
C ALA A 40 -1.75 -4.30 30.54
N PRO A 41 -2.07 -5.27 31.42
CA PRO A 41 -1.84 -5.17 32.86
C PRO A 41 -0.36 -5.20 33.26
N GLY A 42 0.53 -5.61 32.37
CA GLY A 42 1.95 -5.70 32.61
C GLY A 42 2.75 -5.76 31.29
N PRO A 43 4.09 -5.65 31.38
CA PRO A 43 4.95 -5.64 30.20
C PRO A 43 4.89 -6.95 29.41
N GLU A 44 4.77 -8.09 30.10
CA GLU A 44 4.71 -9.41 29.46
C GLU A 44 3.38 -9.62 28.73
N GLU A 45 2.26 -9.21 29.34
CA GLU A 45 0.94 -9.28 28.72
C GLU A 45 0.84 -8.31 27.55
N ARG A 46 1.48 -7.14 27.65
CA ARG A 46 1.57 -6.19 26.53
C ARG A 46 2.34 -6.78 25.36
N GLU A 47 3.46 -7.45 25.60
CA GLU A 47 4.24 -8.09 24.54
C GLU A 47 3.42 -9.18 23.84
N LYS A 48 2.74 -10.04 24.59
CA LYS A 48 1.85 -11.08 24.05
C LYS A 48 0.71 -10.48 23.24
N CYS A 49 0.10 -9.40 23.74
CA CYS A 49 -0.93 -8.65 23.03
C CYS A 49 -0.37 -8.07 21.72
N MET A 50 0.76 -7.36 21.77
CA MET A 50 1.37 -6.71 20.61
C MET A 50 1.74 -7.73 19.53
N LYS A 51 2.29 -8.89 19.90
CA LYS A 51 2.60 -9.96 18.96
C LYS A 51 1.36 -10.46 18.23
N THR A 52 0.24 -10.58 18.95
CA THR A 52 -1.03 -11.01 18.38
C THR A 52 -1.59 -9.94 17.45
N GLU A 53 -1.62 -8.68 17.88
CA GLU A 53 -2.11 -7.56 17.08
C GLU A 53 -1.29 -7.34 15.81
N LEU A 54 0.05 -7.45 15.89
CA LEU A 54 0.91 -7.38 14.71
C LEU A 54 0.57 -8.48 13.70
N ALA A 55 0.37 -9.73 14.15
CA ALA A 55 -0.02 -10.82 13.27
C ALA A 55 -1.39 -10.58 12.62
N LEU A 56 -2.35 -10.01 13.35
CA LEU A 56 -3.67 -9.66 12.83
C LEU A 56 -3.60 -8.53 11.81
N ILE A 57 -2.79 -7.50 12.07
CA ILE A 57 -2.58 -6.38 11.15
C ILE A 57 -1.96 -6.89 9.84
N GLU A 58 -0.90 -7.69 9.92
CA GLU A 58 -0.28 -8.27 8.72
C GLU A 58 -1.23 -9.19 7.94
N ALA A 59 -2.07 -9.96 8.62
CA ALA A 59 -3.06 -10.80 7.96
C ALA A 59 -4.11 -9.97 7.20
N ARG A 60 -4.58 -8.87 7.81
CA ARG A 60 -5.50 -7.92 7.16
C ARG A 60 -4.86 -7.27 5.94
N GLU A 61 -3.64 -6.74 6.07
CA GLU A 61 -2.93 -6.09 4.97
C GLU A 61 -2.72 -7.03 3.78
N ARG A 62 -2.35 -8.30 4.04
CA ARG A 62 -2.24 -9.31 2.97
C ARG A 62 -3.58 -9.57 2.30
N ALA A 63 -4.64 -9.74 3.09
CA ALA A 63 -5.97 -9.96 2.54
C ALA A 63 -6.48 -8.76 1.72
N GLU A 64 -6.16 -7.53 2.12
CA GLU A 64 -6.48 -6.32 1.35
C GLU A 64 -5.70 -6.30 0.02
N ALA A 65 -4.39 -6.55 0.04
CA ALA A 65 -3.58 -6.63 -1.16
C ALA A 65 -4.06 -7.71 -2.14
N ASP A 66 -4.43 -8.88 -1.64
CA ASP A 66 -4.98 -9.97 -2.46
C ASP A 66 -6.31 -9.58 -3.11
N ARG A 67 -7.16 -8.82 -2.40
CA ARG A 67 -8.43 -8.33 -2.94
C ARG A 67 -8.22 -7.26 -3.99
N GLU A 68 -7.33 -6.30 -3.75
CA GLU A 68 -6.98 -5.29 -4.74
C GLU A 68 -6.43 -5.94 -6.02
N GLN A 69 -5.57 -6.95 -5.88
CA GLN A 69 -5.07 -7.69 -7.04
C GLN A 69 -6.20 -8.45 -7.77
N ALA A 70 -7.08 -9.13 -7.04
CA ALA A 70 -8.21 -9.84 -7.63
C ALA A 70 -9.16 -8.90 -8.38
N ASP A 71 -9.41 -7.70 -7.84
CA ASP A 71 -10.22 -6.68 -8.48
C ASP A 71 -9.56 -6.18 -9.77
N LEU A 72 -8.24 -5.93 -9.76
CA LEU A 72 -7.49 -5.57 -10.97
C LEU A 72 -7.57 -6.67 -12.04
N GLU A 73 -7.35 -7.93 -11.66
CA GLU A 73 -7.45 -9.07 -12.58
C GLU A 73 -8.87 -9.23 -13.15
N ALA A 74 -9.90 -9.00 -12.33
CA ALA A 74 -11.29 -9.03 -12.77
C ALA A 74 -11.60 -7.89 -13.75
N ASP A 75 -11.05 -6.69 -13.51
CA ASP A 75 -11.21 -5.53 -14.38
C ASP A 75 -10.51 -5.74 -15.73
N GLU A 76 -9.27 -6.24 -15.71
CA GLU A 76 -8.52 -6.60 -16.92
C GLU A 76 -9.24 -7.68 -17.72
N ARG A 77 -9.79 -8.70 -17.05
CA ARG A 77 -10.56 -9.74 -17.72
C ARG A 77 -11.81 -9.18 -18.40
N ARG A 78 -12.58 -8.32 -17.71
CA ARG A 78 -13.76 -7.68 -18.31
C ARG A 78 -13.38 -6.83 -19.51
N GLN A 79 -12.26 -6.10 -19.43
CA GLN A 79 -11.76 -5.31 -20.55
C GLN A 79 -11.38 -6.21 -21.74
N ALA A 80 -10.68 -7.31 -21.50
CA ALA A 80 -10.29 -8.26 -22.55
C ALA A 80 -11.51 -8.87 -23.25
N GLU A 81 -12.58 -9.19 -22.51
CA GLU A 81 -13.84 -9.66 -23.07
C GLU A 81 -14.50 -8.60 -23.96
N LEU A 82 -14.52 -7.33 -23.53
CA LEU A 82 -15.07 -6.22 -24.33
C LEU A 82 -14.26 -5.96 -25.60
N GLU A 83 -12.92 -6.02 -25.51
CA GLU A 83 -12.03 -5.89 -26.66
C GLU A 83 -12.22 -7.05 -27.66
N ALA A 84 -12.42 -8.27 -27.17
CA ALA A 84 -12.73 -9.43 -28.03
C ALA A 84 -14.06 -9.27 -28.78
N HIS A 85 -15.02 -8.55 -28.19
CA HIS A 85 -16.28 -8.17 -28.85
C HIS A 85 -16.15 -6.92 -29.75
N GLY A 86 -14.94 -6.39 -29.93
CA GLY A 86 -14.67 -5.24 -30.80
C GLY A 86 -15.01 -3.89 -30.18
N VAL A 87 -15.20 -3.82 -28.85
CA VAL A 87 -15.37 -2.57 -28.11
C VAL A 87 -14.00 -2.15 -27.55
N PRO A 88 -13.34 -1.14 -28.15
CA PRO A 88 -12.04 -0.71 -27.68
C PRO A 88 -12.12 0.07 -26.36
N ARG A 89 -11.06 0.02 -25.56
CA ARG A 89 -10.98 0.61 -24.21
C ARG A 89 -11.33 2.10 -24.14
N ASP A 90 -11.03 2.86 -25.20
CA ASP A 90 -11.30 4.29 -25.31
C ASP A 90 -12.79 4.64 -25.44
N LYS A 91 -13.66 3.63 -25.68
CA LYS A 91 -15.12 3.78 -25.78
C LYS A 91 -15.88 3.48 -24.48
N ILE A 92 -15.21 3.00 -23.43
CA ILE A 92 -15.84 2.49 -22.19
C ILE A 92 -15.91 3.56 -21.06
N ARG A 93 -15.43 4.79 -21.30
CA ARG A 93 -15.33 5.86 -20.29
C ARG A 93 -16.47 6.87 -20.35
#